data_AF-A0A928DKD7-F1
#
_entry.id   AF-A0A928DKD7-F1
#
_cell.length_a   1.000
_cell.length_b   1.000
_cell.length_c   1.000
_cell.angle_alpha   90.00
_cell.angle_beta   90.00
_cell.angle_gamma   90.00
#
_symmetry.space_group_name_H-M   'P 1'
#
loop_
_entity.id
_entity.type
_entity.pdbx_description
1 polymer ?
#
loop_
_entity_poly.entity_id
_entity_poly.type
_entity_poly.pdbx_seq_one_letter_code
_entity_poly.pdbx_strand_id
1 'polypeptide(L)'
;MLALITPLIARGVIDNTTRGVTHLTLWGVDEGEPIDFILEGNCLRDIAGCRVTFTNHQTTRPLKEEHPVLARLRSQSQGLLQMGDITLSRRVPEEDNRRALSNELSIELFVQRESRLLIETADYDYDISLPQWEMSWQEANTQAFLNMEALRDHVACNVSRFQGAALLLIHEEKLPSCSWDARLNRAEAYMAIHPTIRAKYRYELNGQMSEAYVMDRTDLLNQMAAEDEAHMPPENDNDRPWDVLDFVLPDHAKAVKDAMHHPLFQETSRLTALVQKHIMVRENVGKPETEEFIKRYAGVVSYILATILLTRQSSFPVDLACRRVQLSQKLIQELSARSHRVNQDIANLFCEAAGLLISKLEDFAATFHP
;
A
#
# COMPACT_ATOMS: atom_id res chain seq x y z
N MET A 1 -4.24 -1.34 -7.29
CA MET A 1 -4.58 0.08 -7.37
C MET A 1 -5.77 0.33 -6.44
N LEU A 2 -5.68 1.29 -5.53
CA LEU A 2 -6.83 1.77 -4.77
C LEU A 2 -7.42 2.97 -5.51
N ALA A 3 -8.72 2.95 -5.78
CA ALA A 3 -9.42 4.09 -6.37
C ALA A 3 -10.58 4.48 -5.46
N LEU A 4 -10.38 5.54 -4.68
CA LEU A 4 -11.48 6.27 -4.06
C LEU A 4 -12.19 7.04 -5.18
N ILE A 5 -13.40 6.62 -5.52
CA ILE A 5 -14.17 7.16 -6.65
C ILE A 5 -15.38 7.98 -6.21
N THR A 6 -15.60 8.18 -4.90
CA THR A 6 -16.71 8.98 -4.35
C THR A 6 -17.01 10.26 -5.14
N PRO A 7 -16.02 11.13 -5.45
CA PRO A 7 -16.30 12.41 -6.10
C PRO A 7 -16.83 12.27 -7.53
N LEU A 8 -16.64 11.10 -8.15
CA LEU A 8 -17.05 10.78 -9.52
C LEU A 8 -18.44 10.17 -9.60
N ILE A 9 -19.03 9.73 -8.49
CA ILE A 9 -20.32 9.01 -8.45
C ILE A 9 -21.42 9.94 -7.96
N ALA A 10 -22.41 10.20 -8.82
CA ALA A 10 -23.54 11.09 -8.53
C ALA A 10 -24.68 10.39 -7.77
N ARG A 11 -24.99 9.15 -8.17
CA ARG A 11 -26.06 8.35 -7.57
C ARG A 11 -25.84 6.87 -7.87
N GLY A 12 -26.59 6.02 -7.19
CA GLY A 12 -26.57 4.59 -7.47
C GLY A 12 -27.78 3.85 -6.94
N VAL A 13 -27.87 2.59 -7.35
CA VAL A 13 -28.83 1.61 -6.86
C VAL A 13 -28.07 0.38 -6.41
N ILE A 14 -28.27 -0.02 -5.16
CA ILE A 14 -27.80 -1.28 -4.59
C ILE A 14 -29.02 -2.19 -4.48
N ASP A 15 -29.01 -3.33 -5.15
CA ASP A 15 -30.09 -4.31 -5.08
C ASP A 15 -29.54 -5.64 -4.56
N ASN A 16 -29.77 -5.89 -3.26
CA ASN A 16 -29.45 -7.15 -2.60
C ASN A 16 -30.72 -7.91 -2.22
N THR A 17 -31.82 -7.73 -2.97
CA THR A 17 -33.09 -8.44 -2.75
C THR A 17 -33.01 -9.94 -3.04
N THR A 18 -31.96 -10.37 -3.77
CA THR A 18 -31.64 -11.79 -4.00
C THR A 18 -30.47 -12.20 -3.11
N ARG A 19 -30.66 -13.23 -2.29
CA ARG A 19 -29.60 -13.70 -1.39
C ARG A 19 -28.40 -14.25 -2.18
N GLY A 20 -27.20 -13.84 -1.79
CA GLY A 20 -25.91 -14.26 -2.34
C GLY A 20 -25.42 -13.45 -3.54
N VAL A 21 -26.23 -12.52 -4.06
CA VAL A 21 -25.87 -11.66 -5.19
C VAL A 21 -26.33 -10.23 -4.92
N THR A 22 -25.48 -9.26 -5.20
CA THR A 22 -25.87 -7.84 -5.21
C THR A 22 -25.67 -7.25 -6.60
N HIS A 23 -26.70 -6.63 -7.12
CA HIS A 23 -26.60 -5.80 -8.32
C HIS A 23 -26.31 -4.36 -7.89
N LEU A 24 -25.26 -3.77 -8.45
CA LEU A 24 -24.88 -2.38 -8.18
C LEU A 24 -24.90 -1.62 -9.50
N THR A 25 -25.76 -0.61 -9.59
CA THR A 25 -25.78 0.32 -10.72
C THR A 25 -25.31 1.69 -10.25
N LEU A 26 -24.32 2.26 -10.93
CA LEU A 26 -23.76 3.57 -10.60
C LEU A 26 -23.89 4.55 -11.76
N TRP A 27 -24.20 5.81 -11.45
CA TRP A 27 -24.15 6.92 -12.41
C TRP A 27 -23.04 7.87 -12.02
N GLY A 28 -22.19 8.19 -13.00
CA GLY A 28 -21.12 9.18 -12.83
C GLY A 28 -21.61 10.62 -12.92
N VAL A 29 -20.75 11.56 -12.52
CA VAL A 29 -20.95 13.01 -12.72
C VAL A 29 -20.77 13.45 -14.19
N ASP A 30 -20.44 12.51 -15.07
CA ASP A 30 -20.22 12.72 -16.51
C ASP A 30 -21.49 12.55 -17.36
N GLU A 31 -22.64 12.30 -16.72
CA GLU A 31 -23.93 12.01 -17.37
C GLU A 31 -23.88 10.86 -18.41
N GLY A 32 -22.84 10.02 -18.38
CA GLY A 32 -22.70 8.87 -19.26
C GLY A 32 -23.63 7.72 -18.88
N GLU A 33 -23.59 6.65 -19.68
CA GLU A 33 -24.34 5.41 -19.41
C GLU A 33 -24.02 4.87 -17.99
N PRO A 34 -25.01 4.25 -17.31
CA PRO A 34 -24.80 3.65 -16.01
C PRO A 34 -23.74 2.53 -16.08
N ILE A 35 -23.06 2.34 -14.96
CA ILE A 35 -22.11 1.24 -14.77
C ILE A 35 -22.80 0.18 -13.93
N ASP A 36 -23.08 -0.97 -14.55
CA ASP A 36 -23.71 -2.11 -13.89
C ASP A 36 -22.67 -3.15 -13.47
N PHE A 37 -22.71 -3.53 -12.19
CA PHE A 37 -21.91 -4.59 -11.60
C PHE A 37 -22.80 -5.69 -11.03
N ILE A 38 -22.36 -6.93 -11.20
CA ILE A 38 -22.93 -8.09 -10.49
C ILE A 38 -21.88 -8.56 -9.49
N LEU A 39 -22.20 -8.50 -8.21
CA LEU A 39 -21.29 -8.78 -7.12
C LEU A 39 -21.68 -10.08 -6.43
N GLU A 40 -20.70 -10.95 -6.18
CA GLU A 40 -20.87 -12.17 -5.38
C GLU A 40 -20.84 -11.83 -3.89
N GLY A 41 -21.90 -12.18 -3.17
CA GLY A 41 -22.06 -11.92 -1.75
C GLY A 41 -23.30 -11.09 -1.43
N ASN A 42 -23.38 -10.63 -0.19
CA ASN A 42 -24.48 -9.85 0.35
C ASN A 42 -23.98 -8.54 0.96
N CYS A 43 -24.84 -7.53 0.96
CA CYS A 43 -24.60 -6.32 1.74
C CYS A 43 -24.64 -6.63 3.25
N LEU A 44 -24.10 -5.72 4.06
CA LEU A 44 -24.13 -5.88 5.51
C LEU A 44 -25.56 -5.80 6.05
N ARG A 45 -25.74 -6.28 7.28
CA ARG A 45 -27.04 -6.57 7.90
C ARG A 45 -28.03 -5.40 7.88
N ASP A 46 -27.57 -4.17 7.88
CA ASP A 46 -28.40 -2.98 7.87
C ASP A 46 -29.19 -2.80 6.57
N ILE A 47 -28.70 -3.33 5.45
CA ILE A 47 -29.35 -3.23 4.13
C ILE A 47 -29.45 -4.58 3.39
N ALA A 48 -29.11 -5.68 4.07
CA ALA A 48 -29.27 -7.03 3.54
C ALA A 48 -30.73 -7.30 3.17
N GLY A 49 -30.97 -7.85 1.97
CA GLY A 49 -32.31 -8.09 1.47
C GLY A 49 -33.05 -6.88 0.93
N CYS A 50 -32.47 -5.68 1.02
CA CYS A 50 -33.11 -4.45 0.56
C CYS A 50 -32.63 -4.05 -0.84
N ARG A 51 -33.43 -3.19 -1.46
CA ARG A 51 -33.01 -2.33 -2.56
C ARG A 51 -32.85 -0.91 -2.01
N VAL A 52 -31.68 -0.33 -2.23
CA VAL A 52 -31.31 1.03 -1.79
C VAL A 52 -31.07 1.87 -3.02
N THR A 53 -31.70 3.04 -3.10
CA THR A 53 -31.30 4.09 -4.04
C THR A 53 -30.62 5.20 -3.25
N PHE A 54 -29.52 5.75 -3.76
CA PHE A 54 -28.80 6.82 -3.08
C PHE A 54 -28.40 7.94 -4.04
N THR A 55 -28.33 9.16 -3.54
CA THR A 55 -27.79 10.34 -4.23
C THR A 55 -26.66 10.91 -3.39
N ASN A 56 -25.47 11.05 -3.98
CA ASN A 56 -24.28 11.55 -3.31
C ASN A 56 -24.16 13.07 -3.51
N HIS A 57 -24.07 13.83 -2.42
CA HIS A 57 -23.99 15.29 -2.47
C HIS A 57 -22.55 15.81 -2.48
N GLN A 58 -21.56 14.97 -2.18
CA GLN A 58 -20.13 15.33 -2.21
C GLN A 58 -19.55 15.47 -3.63
N THR A 59 -20.37 15.31 -4.66
CA THR A 59 -19.91 15.27 -6.05
C THR A 59 -19.30 16.58 -6.52
N THR A 60 -18.22 16.48 -7.29
CA THR A 60 -17.70 17.62 -8.04
C THR A 60 -18.67 18.03 -9.15
N ARG A 61 -18.61 19.32 -9.56
CA ARG A 61 -19.43 19.87 -10.65
C ARG A 61 -19.49 18.92 -11.86
N PRO A 62 -20.65 18.83 -12.54
CA PRO A 62 -20.84 17.94 -13.69
C PRO A 62 -19.73 18.13 -14.73
N LEU A 63 -19.17 17.02 -15.18
CA LEU A 63 -18.12 17.01 -16.20
C LEU A 63 -18.78 17.03 -17.58
N LYS A 64 -18.23 17.83 -18.49
CA LYS A 64 -18.70 17.92 -19.89
C LYS A 64 -18.23 16.75 -20.76
N GLU A 65 -17.24 16.00 -20.28
CA GLU A 65 -16.59 14.89 -20.98
C GLU A 65 -16.45 13.70 -20.03
N GLU A 66 -16.43 12.49 -20.60
CA GLU A 66 -16.32 11.24 -19.84
C GLU A 66 -15.01 11.20 -19.05
N HIS A 67 -15.10 10.92 -17.75
CA HIS A 67 -13.90 10.83 -16.92
C HIS A 67 -13.15 9.51 -17.22
N PRO A 68 -11.82 9.51 -17.43
CA PRO A 68 -11.07 8.31 -17.83
C PRO A 68 -11.23 7.12 -16.86
N VAL A 69 -11.40 7.39 -15.56
CA VAL A 69 -11.67 6.35 -14.57
C VAL A 69 -13.04 5.72 -14.80
N LEU A 70 -14.08 6.51 -15.10
CA LEU A 70 -15.44 6.00 -15.34
C LEU A 70 -15.50 5.21 -16.65
N ALA A 71 -14.86 5.70 -17.71
CA ALA A 71 -14.70 4.97 -18.99
C ALA A 71 -14.05 3.59 -18.77
N ARG A 72 -12.97 3.56 -17.98
CA ARG A 72 -12.30 2.31 -17.63
C ARG A 72 -13.22 1.38 -16.83
N LEU A 73 -13.96 1.90 -15.84
CA LEU A 73 -14.88 1.10 -15.04
C LEU A 73 -15.99 0.48 -15.90
N ARG A 74 -16.57 1.23 -16.84
CA ARG A 74 -17.55 0.72 -17.82
C ARG A 74 -16.98 -0.44 -18.64
N SER A 75 -15.73 -0.33 -19.08
CA SER A 75 -15.07 -1.41 -19.83
C SER A 75 -14.75 -2.66 -19.00
N GLN A 76 -14.70 -2.53 -17.67
CA GLN A 76 -14.30 -3.59 -16.73
C GLN A 76 -15.48 -4.15 -15.91
N SER A 77 -16.71 -3.68 -16.14
CA SER A 77 -17.88 -4.08 -15.35
C SER A 77 -18.46 -5.44 -15.74
N GLN A 78 -17.86 -6.12 -16.72
CA GLN A 78 -18.34 -7.42 -17.20
C GLN A 78 -17.94 -8.56 -16.26
N GLY A 79 -18.92 -9.42 -15.95
CA GLY A 79 -18.74 -10.64 -15.17
C GLY A 79 -19.14 -10.49 -13.71
N LEU A 80 -19.00 -11.59 -12.97
CA LEU A 80 -19.21 -11.63 -11.52
C LEU A 80 -17.96 -11.10 -10.82
N LEU A 81 -18.12 -10.06 -10.00
CA LEU A 81 -17.03 -9.44 -9.24
C LEU A 81 -17.12 -9.80 -7.75
N GLN A 82 -16.00 -9.68 -7.05
CA GLN A 82 -15.97 -9.89 -5.60
C GLN A 82 -16.41 -8.63 -4.87
N MET A 83 -17.29 -8.82 -3.89
CA MET A 83 -17.76 -7.76 -3.01
C MET A 83 -16.80 -7.54 -1.84
N GLY A 84 -16.70 -6.29 -1.40
CA GLY A 84 -16.22 -5.94 -0.06
C GLY A 84 -17.38 -5.55 0.84
N ASP A 85 -17.14 -4.63 1.78
CA ASP A 85 -18.22 -4.13 2.62
C ASP A 85 -19.17 -3.20 1.85
N ILE A 86 -20.48 -3.46 1.93
CA ILE A 86 -21.52 -2.56 1.43
C ILE A 86 -22.53 -2.31 2.56
N THR A 87 -22.59 -1.06 3.04
CA THR A 87 -23.39 -0.67 4.22
C THR A 87 -23.76 0.81 4.18
N LEU A 88 -24.84 1.19 4.87
CA LEU A 88 -25.26 2.57 5.14
C LEU A 88 -24.94 3.02 6.57
N SER A 89 -24.32 2.17 7.38
CA SER A 89 -24.18 2.39 8.82
C SER A 89 -22.74 2.28 9.33
N ARG A 90 -21.76 2.44 8.43
CA ARG A 90 -20.37 2.57 8.86
C ARG A 90 -20.24 3.82 9.73
N ARG A 91 -19.69 3.64 10.93
CA ARG A 91 -19.53 4.72 11.90
C ARG A 91 -18.20 5.41 11.69
N VAL A 92 -18.23 6.69 11.35
CA VAL A 92 -17.03 7.52 11.19
C VAL A 92 -17.09 8.73 12.13
N PRO A 93 -15.97 9.18 12.71
CA PRO A 93 -15.95 10.42 13.49
C PRO A 93 -16.30 11.62 12.63
N GLU A 94 -17.13 12.53 13.14
CA GLU A 94 -17.44 13.78 12.46
C GLU A 94 -16.20 14.70 12.39
N GLU A 95 -16.02 15.43 11.28
CA GLU A 95 -14.88 16.33 11.09
C GLU A 95 -14.83 17.44 12.16
N ASP A 96 -15.98 18.05 12.46
CA ASP A 96 -16.11 19.16 13.42
C ASP A 96 -16.16 18.69 14.88
N ASN A 97 -16.51 17.43 15.11
CA ASN A 97 -16.60 16.85 16.45
C ASN A 97 -16.15 15.39 16.45
N ARG A 98 -14.86 15.17 16.69
CA ARG A 98 -14.26 13.83 16.77
C ARG A 98 -14.83 12.91 17.87
N ARG A 99 -15.74 13.41 18.72
CA ARG A 99 -16.48 12.60 19.71
C ARG A 99 -17.87 12.17 19.22
N ALA A 100 -18.38 12.75 18.14
CA ALA A 100 -19.62 12.36 17.49
C ALA A 100 -19.32 11.40 16.32
N LEU A 101 -20.25 10.49 16.06
CA LEU A 101 -20.15 9.50 14.98
C LEU A 101 -21.32 9.69 14.01
N SER A 102 -21.03 9.90 12.74
CA SER A 102 -22.02 9.89 11.67
C SER A 102 -22.09 8.51 11.01
N ASN A 103 -23.19 8.28 10.28
CA ASN A 103 -23.30 7.12 9.40
C ASN A 103 -22.74 7.49 8.03
N GLU A 104 -21.95 6.58 7.46
CA GLU A 104 -21.37 6.69 6.13
C GLU A 104 -21.92 5.57 5.24
N LEU A 105 -22.31 5.93 4.02
CA LEU A 105 -22.47 4.99 2.92
C LEU A 105 -21.07 4.52 2.53
N SER A 106 -20.80 3.23 2.71
CA SER A 106 -19.56 2.60 2.28
C SER A 106 -19.89 1.49 1.29
N ILE A 107 -19.35 1.59 0.08
CA ILE A 107 -19.42 0.56 -0.97
C ILE A 107 -17.99 0.21 -1.36
N GLU A 108 -17.63 -1.05 -1.14
CA GLU A 108 -16.35 -1.61 -1.51
C GLU A 108 -16.54 -2.78 -2.46
N LEU A 109 -15.77 -2.81 -3.55
CA LEU A 109 -15.72 -3.96 -4.46
C LEU A 109 -14.36 -4.11 -5.12
N PHE A 110 -14.11 -5.30 -5.67
CA PHE A 110 -12.83 -5.68 -6.26
C PHE A 110 -12.99 -6.06 -7.73
N VAL A 111 -12.31 -5.30 -8.60
CA VAL A 111 -12.23 -5.60 -10.04
C VAL A 111 -10.98 -6.43 -10.29
N GLN A 112 -11.17 -7.69 -10.68
CA GLN A 112 -10.11 -8.65 -11.03
C GLN A 112 -9.04 -8.83 -9.93
N ARG A 113 -9.36 -8.59 -8.65
CA ARG A 113 -8.43 -8.51 -7.50
C ARG A 113 -7.38 -7.40 -7.58
N GLU A 114 -7.14 -6.80 -8.74
CA GLU A 114 -6.11 -5.78 -8.96
C GLU A 114 -6.53 -4.40 -8.46
N SER A 115 -7.81 -4.09 -8.59
CA SER A 115 -8.36 -2.78 -8.29
C SER A 115 -9.41 -2.89 -7.20
N ARG A 116 -9.20 -2.14 -6.12
CA ARG A 116 -10.19 -1.93 -5.06
C ARG A 116 -10.87 -0.60 -5.32
N LEU A 117 -12.17 -0.62 -5.53
CA LEU A 117 -12.99 0.58 -5.67
C LEU A 117 -13.69 0.86 -4.35
N LEU A 118 -13.70 2.15 -4.00
CA LEU A 118 -14.27 2.60 -2.75
C LEU A 118 -15.15 3.83 -2.99
N ILE A 119 -16.38 3.77 -2.51
CA ILE A 119 -17.32 4.88 -2.44
C ILE A 119 -17.67 5.03 -0.97
N GLU A 120 -17.19 6.11 -0.37
CA GLU A 120 -17.38 6.48 1.02
C GLU A 120 -17.90 7.91 1.06
N THR A 121 -19.10 8.12 1.59
CA THR A 121 -19.70 9.45 1.77
C THR A 121 -20.63 9.47 2.98
N ALA A 122 -20.53 10.53 3.78
CA ALA A 122 -21.45 10.83 4.88
C ALA A 122 -22.53 11.86 4.50
N ASP A 123 -22.44 12.43 3.29
CA ASP A 123 -23.36 13.45 2.78
C ASP A 123 -24.10 12.91 1.56
N TYR A 124 -25.21 12.24 1.83
CA TYR A 124 -26.03 11.55 0.83
C TYR A 124 -27.49 11.42 1.30
N ASP A 125 -28.41 11.42 0.34
CA ASP A 125 -29.79 10.99 0.55
C ASP A 125 -29.96 9.55 0.09
N TYR A 126 -30.88 8.81 0.71
CA TYR A 126 -31.22 7.46 0.29
C TYR A 126 -32.70 7.11 0.51
N ASP A 127 -33.18 6.18 -0.30
CA ASP A 127 -34.47 5.48 -0.12
C ASP A 127 -34.18 3.98 -0.03
N ILE A 128 -34.84 3.29 0.90
CA ILE A 128 -34.63 1.88 1.19
C ILE A 128 -35.96 1.11 1.17
N SER A 129 -35.99 0.00 0.44
CA SER A 129 -37.16 -0.89 0.40
C SER A 129 -37.29 -1.71 1.68
N LEU A 130 -38.43 -2.37 1.86
CA LEU A 130 -38.54 -3.47 2.82
C LEU A 130 -37.59 -4.62 2.43
N PRO A 131 -37.00 -5.33 3.41
CA PRO A 131 -36.15 -6.47 3.15
C PRO A 131 -36.97 -7.63 2.56
N GLN A 132 -36.49 -8.20 1.45
CA GLN A 132 -37.07 -9.42 0.85
C GLN A 132 -36.59 -10.69 1.56
N TRP A 133 -35.49 -10.60 2.31
CA TRP A 133 -34.96 -11.65 3.17
C TRP A 133 -34.15 -11.01 4.29
N GLU A 134 -33.97 -11.73 5.39
CA GLU A 134 -33.19 -11.24 6.54
C GLU A 134 -31.89 -12.04 6.69
N MET A 135 -30.83 -11.32 7.05
CA MET A 135 -29.52 -11.90 7.32
C MET A 135 -29.45 -12.39 8.78
N SER A 136 -29.15 -13.68 8.94
CA SER A 136 -28.82 -14.27 10.24
C SER A 136 -27.46 -13.79 10.75
N TRP A 137 -27.19 -13.96 12.04
CA TRP A 137 -25.89 -13.61 12.62
C TRP A 137 -24.75 -14.46 12.03
N GLN A 138 -24.99 -15.74 11.76
CA GLN A 138 -24.02 -16.63 11.12
C GLN A 138 -23.70 -16.18 9.69
N GLU A 139 -24.70 -15.79 8.91
CA GLU A 139 -24.50 -15.25 7.56
C GLU A 139 -23.74 -13.92 7.60
N ALA A 140 -24.04 -13.04 8.55
CA ALA A 140 -23.32 -11.77 8.72
C ALA A 140 -21.83 -11.99 8.99
N ASN A 141 -21.47 -12.92 9.89
CA ASN A 141 -20.08 -13.25 10.15
C ASN A 141 -19.40 -13.91 8.95
N THR A 142 -20.11 -14.79 8.25
CA THR A 142 -19.60 -15.43 7.04
C THR A 142 -19.30 -14.38 5.97
N GLN A 143 -20.23 -13.43 5.75
CA GLN A 143 -20.05 -12.35 4.80
C GLN A 143 -18.89 -11.43 5.18
N ALA A 144 -18.78 -11.03 6.45
CA ALA A 144 -17.67 -10.22 6.94
C ALA A 144 -16.31 -10.91 6.71
N PHE A 145 -16.24 -12.23 6.94
CA PHE A 145 -15.04 -13.01 6.64
C PHE A 145 -14.73 -13.08 5.14
N LEU A 146 -15.75 -13.29 4.29
CA LEU A 146 -15.56 -13.28 2.83
C LEU A 146 -15.06 -11.92 2.31
N ASN A 147 -15.60 -10.83 2.83
CA ASN A 147 -15.16 -9.47 2.50
C ASN A 147 -13.70 -9.23 2.93
N MET A 148 -13.34 -9.72 4.12
CA MET A 148 -11.97 -9.67 4.61
C MET A 148 -11.02 -10.50 3.74
N GLU A 149 -11.45 -11.68 3.29
CA GLU A 149 -10.65 -12.52 2.39
C GLU A 149 -10.46 -11.89 1.01
N ALA A 150 -11.50 -11.25 0.45
CA ALA A 150 -11.39 -10.49 -0.80
C ALA A 150 -10.37 -9.34 -0.67
N LEU A 151 -10.36 -8.65 0.48
CA LEU A 151 -9.36 -7.62 0.76
C LEU A 151 -7.95 -8.21 0.92
N ARG A 152 -7.81 -9.37 1.58
CA ARG A 152 -6.54 -10.08 1.71
C ARG A 152 -5.98 -10.50 0.34
N ASP A 153 -6.83 -11.04 -0.53
CA ASP A 153 -6.48 -11.39 -1.92
C ASP A 153 -6.00 -10.15 -2.69
N HIS A 154 -6.68 -9.01 -2.52
CA HIS A 154 -6.26 -7.75 -3.12
C HIS A 154 -4.89 -7.30 -2.61
N VAL A 155 -4.65 -7.36 -1.29
CA VAL A 155 -3.37 -7.02 -0.68
C VAL A 155 -2.26 -7.93 -1.21
N ALA A 156 -2.48 -9.24 -1.24
CA ALA A 156 -1.53 -10.20 -1.78
C ALA A 156 -1.20 -9.92 -3.25
N CYS A 157 -2.22 -9.63 -4.08
CA CYS A 157 -2.02 -9.22 -5.47
C CYS A 157 -1.21 -7.91 -5.57
N ASN A 158 -1.53 -6.91 -4.75
CA ASN A 158 -0.82 -5.63 -4.72
C ASN A 158 0.66 -5.82 -4.37
N VAL A 159 0.94 -6.54 -3.29
CA VAL A 159 2.29 -6.85 -2.82
C VAL A 159 3.11 -7.60 -3.88
N SER A 160 2.50 -8.56 -4.58
CA SER A 160 3.19 -9.33 -5.63
C SER A 160 3.57 -8.49 -6.85
N ARG A 161 2.83 -7.41 -7.13
CA ARG A 161 3.03 -6.54 -8.29
C ARG A 161 3.74 -5.23 -7.94
N PHE A 162 3.91 -4.93 -6.67
CA PHE A 162 4.59 -3.75 -6.20
C PHE A 162 6.05 -3.78 -6.64
N GLN A 163 6.48 -2.71 -7.30
CA GLN A 163 7.88 -2.51 -7.67
C GLN A 163 8.35 -1.22 -6.99
N GLY A 164 9.04 -1.40 -5.86
CA GLY A 164 9.73 -0.33 -5.17
C GLY A 164 10.92 0.18 -5.99
N ALA A 165 11.55 1.25 -5.51
CA ALA A 165 12.64 1.92 -6.21
C ALA A 165 13.80 0.95 -6.54
N ALA A 166 14.08 0.00 -5.66
CA ALA A 166 15.15 -0.99 -5.84
C ALA A 166 14.85 -1.97 -6.97
N LEU A 167 13.66 -2.57 -7.00
CA LEU A 167 13.29 -3.52 -8.05
C LEU A 167 13.16 -2.85 -9.41
N LEU A 168 12.57 -1.64 -9.46
CA LEU A 168 12.52 -0.86 -10.70
C LEU A 168 13.92 -0.64 -11.27
N LEU A 169 14.84 -0.16 -10.43
CA LEU A 169 16.23 0.05 -10.82
C LEU A 169 16.89 -1.24 -11.32
N ILE A 170 16.66 -2.37 -10.63
CA ILE A 170 17.18 -3.68 -11.03
C ILE A 170 16.64 -4.09 -12.41
N HIS A 171 15.35 -3.90 -12.67
CA HIS A 171 14.73 -4.28 -13.92
C HIS A 171 15.15 -3.37 -15.09
N GLU A 172 15.17 -2.06 -14.88
CA GLU A 172 15.54 -1.06 -15.88
C GLU A 172 17.01 -1.18 -16.31
N GLU A 173 17.92 -1.25 -15.34
CA GLU A 173 19.37 -1.31 -15.58
C GLU A 173 19.87 -2.77 -15.73
N LYS A 174 18.96 -3.76 -15.70
CA LYS A 174 19.25 -5.20 -15.79
C LYS A 174 20.32 -5.65 -14.79
N LEU A 175 20.21 -5.16 -13.56
CA LEU A 175 21.15 -5.48 -12.49
C LEU A 175 20.92 -6.91 -11.98
N PRO A 176 21.95 -7.58 -11.44
CA PRO A 176 21.79 -8.91 -10.89
C PRO A 176 21.06 -8.85 -9.54
N SER A 177 19.91 -9.53 -9.45
CA SER A 177 19.10 -9.60 -8.23
C SER A 177 19.58 -10.70 -7.26
N CYS A 178 19.19 -10.57 -6.00
CA CYS A 178 19.40 -11.55 -4.94
C CYS A 178 18.12 -11.70 -4.10
N SER A 179 18.09 -12.70 -3.22
CA SER A 179 16.92 -13.01 -2.38
C SER A 179 16.51 -11.84 -1.48
N TRP A 180 17.44 -10.99 -1.07
CA TRP A 180 17.15 -9.83 -0.22
C TRP A 180 16.41 -8.71 -0.94
N ASP A 181 16.62 -8.55 -2.25
CA ASP A 181 15.90 -7.52 -3.02
C ASP A 181 14.38 -7.78 -3.00
N ALA A 182 13.97 -9.03 -3.18
CA ALA A 182 12.56 -9.42 -3.11
C ALA A 182 11.97 -9.28 -1.70
N ARG A 183 12.75 -9.59 -0.66
CA ARG A 183 12.33 -9.48 0.75
C ARG A 183 12.11 -8.03 1.18
N LEU A 184 13.05 -7.15 0.86
CA LEU A 184 12.94 -5.73 1.16
C LEU A 184 11.80 -5.08 0.36
N ASN A 185 11.67 -5.42 -0.92
CA ASN A 185 10.54 -4.94 -1.74
C ASN A 185 9.18 -5.38 -1.19
N ARG A 186 9.07 -6.62 -0.70
CA ARG A 186 7.84 -7.10 -0.05
C ARG A 186 7.51 -6.28 1.20
N ALA A 187 8.50 -5.96 2.02
CA ALA A 187 8.31 -5.12 3.21
C ALA A 187 7.90 -3.68 2.84
N GLU A 188 8.54 -3.08 1.83
CA GLU A 188 8.15 -1.78 1.27
C GLU A 188 6.70 -1.79 0.76
N ALA A 189 6.28 -2.87 0.08
CA ALA A 189 4.93 -3.01 -0.43
C ALA A 189 3.89 -3.03 0.70
N TYR A 190 4.15 -3.79 1.78
CA TYR A 190 3.26 -3.80 2.94
C TYR A 190 3.24 -2.45 3.65
N MET A 191 4.39 -1.81 3.85
CA MET A 191 4.45 -0.47 4.42
C MET A 191 3.64 0.55 3.60
N ALA A 192 3.65 0.43 2.28
CA ALA A 192 2.89 1.31 1.39
C ALA A 192 1.36 1.13 1.49
N ILE A 193 0.87 -0.11 1.62
CA ILE A 193 -0.58 -0.39 1.70
C ILE A 193 -1.15 -0.32 3.12
N HIS A 194 -0.30 -0.51 4.14
CA HIS A 194 -0.67 -0.53 5.55
C HIS A 194 -1.56 0.64 6.01
N PRO A 195 -1.27 1.92 5.68
CA PRO A 195 -2.12 3.05 6.11
C PRO A 195 -3.58 2.91 5.65
N THR A 196 -3.80 2.34 4.46
CA THR A 196 -5.15 2.10 3.93
C THR A 196 -5.86 0.99 4.69
N ILE A 197 -5.15 -0.10 5.02
CA ILE A 197 -5.74 -1.23 5.76
C ILE A 197 -6.05 -0.80 7.20
N ARG A 198 -5.10 -0.11 7.85
CA ARG A 198 -5.29 0.46 9.18
C ARG A 198 -6.45 1.45 9.22
N ALA A 199 -6.62 2.30 8.20
CA ALA A 199 -7.76 3.22 8.15
C ALA A 199 -9.12 2.49 8.16
N LYS A 200 -9.23 1.33 7.49
CA LYS A 200 -10.43 0.51 7.50
C LYS A 200 -10.73 -0.07 8.88
N TYR A 201 -9.73 -0.67 9.53
CA TYR A 201 -9.95 -1.49 10.72
C TYR A 201 -9.76 -0.76 12.07
N ARG A 202 -9.14 0.43 12.10
CA ARG A 202 -8.73 1.08 13.36
C ARG A 202 -9.83 1.35 14.38
N TYR A 203 -11.10 1.37 13.98
CA TYR A 203 -12.25 1.63 14.84
C TYR A 203 -13.11 0.40 15.13
N GLU A 204 -12.73 -0.75 14.59
CA GLU A 204 -13.42 -2.01 14.86
C GLU A 204 -12.93 -2.64 16.16
N LEU A 205 -13.82 -3.33 16.87
CA LEU A 205 -13.51 -3.98 18.16
C LEU A 205 -12.30 -4.93 18.06
N ASN A 206 -12.24 -5.72 16.98
CA ASN A 206 -11.16 -6.66 16.70
C ASN A 206 -10.26 -6.17 15.55
N GLY A 207 -10.19 -4.84 15.34
CA GLY A 207 -9.55 -4.24 14.18
C GLY A 207 -8.09 -4.66 13.98
N GLN A 208 -7.32 -4.79 15.06
CA GLN A 208 -5.92 -5.23 15.00
C GLN A 208 -5.79 -6.67 14.47
N MET A 209 -6.71 -7.57 14.84
CA MET A 209 -6.71 -8.94 14.36
C MET A 209 -7.08 -8.98 12.86
N SER A 210 -8.10 -8.23 12.45
CA SER A 210 -8.49 -8.11 11.04
C SER A 210 -7.37 -7.53 10.18
N GLU A 211 -6.70 -6.49 10.68
CA GLU A 211 -5.55 -5.86 10.05
C GLU A 211 -4.40 -6.85 9.89
N ALA A 212 -4.03 -7.57 10.97
CA ALA A 212 -2.97 -8.57 10.93
C ALA A 212 -3.29 -9.70 9.95
N TYR A 213 -4.54 -10.17 9.91
CA TYR A 213 -4.99 -11.20 8.98
C TYR A 213 -4.88 -10.76 7.52
N VAL A 214 -5.42 -9.59 7.17
CA VAL A 214 -5.39 -9.04 5.81
C VAL A 214 -3.96 -8.74 5.34
N MET A 215 -3.09 -8.34 6.26
CA MET A 215 -1.69 -8.04 6.00
C MET A 215 -0.79 -9.29 6.00
N ASP A 216 -1.35 -10.49 6.16
CA ASP A 216 -0.60 -11.76 6.20
C ASP A 216 0.44 -11.80 7.35
N ARG A 217 0.12 -11.16 8.48
CA ARG A 217 0.97 -11.07 9.69
C ARG A 217 0.69 -12.21 10.65
N THR A 218 1.06 -13.41 10.23
CA THR A 218 0.91 -14.62 11.05
C THR A 218 1.71 -14.56 12.34
N ASP A 219 2.84 -13.85 12.34
CA ASP A 219 3.65 -13.59 13.53
C ASP A 219 2.86 -12.80 14.59
N LEU A 220 2.18 -11.72 14.20
CA LEU A 220 1.37 -10.92 15.09
C LEU A 220 0.12 -11.68 15.55
N LEU A 221 -0.54 -12.42 14.65
CA LEU A 221 -1.68 -13.26 15.03
C LEU A 221 -1.31 -14.32 16.08
N ASN A 222 -0.14 -14.96 15.93
CA ASN A 222 0.36 -15.93 16.91
C ASN A 222 0.70 -15.27 18.24
N GLN A 223 1.29 -14.07 18.21
CA GLN A 223 1.56 -13.30 19.43
C GLN A 223 0.26 -12.96 20.16
N MET A 224 -0.74 -12.41 19.46
CA MET A 224 -2.05 -12.07 20.02
C MET A 224 -2.74 -13.30 20.63
N ALA A 225 -2.68 -14.45 19.96
CA ALA A 225 -3.22 -15.70 20.48
C ALA A 225 -2.50 -16.14 21.77
N ALA A 226 -1.17 -16.06 21.81
CA ALA A 226 -0.40 -16.40 23.00
C ALA A 226 -0.66 -15.43 24.17
N GLU A 227 -0.86 -14.15 23.90
CA GLU A 227 -1.22 -13.14 24.90
C GLU A 227 -2.60 -13.41 25.51
N ASP A 228 -3.59 -13.75 24.67
CA ASP A 228 -4.96 -14.09 25.11
C ASP A 228 -4.97 -15.38 25.96
N GLU A 229 -4.25 -16.42 25.52
CA GLU A 229 -4.05 -17.66 26.29
C GLU A 229 -3.35 -17.41 27.64
N ALA A 230 -2.42 -16.46 27.68
CA ALA A 230 -1.72 -16.06 28.90
C ALA A 230 -2.51 -15.06 29.77
N HIS A 231 -3.69 -14.62 29.33
CA HIS A 231 -4.49 -13.56 29.94
C HIS A 231 -3.70 -12.27 30.19
N MET A 232 -2.74 -11.98 29.31
CA MET A 232 -1.99 -10.73 29.36
C MET A 232 -2.83 -9.60 28.75
N PRO A 233 -2.74 -8.37 29.28
CA PRO A 233 -3.37 -7.24 28.63
C PRO A 233 -2.73 -7.05 27.24
N PRO A 234 -3.52 -6.71 26.21
CA PRO A 234 -2.96 -6.46 24.88
C PRO A 234 -1.93 -5.33 24.95
N GLU A 235 -0.77 -5.53 24.33
CA GLU A 235 0.22 -4.46 24.22
C GLU A 235 -0.39 -3.30 23.42
N ASN A 236 -0.53 -2.14 24.07
CA ASN A 236 -1.08 -0.95 23.42
C ASN A 236 0.00 -0.24 22.59
N ASP A 237 0.47 -0.88 21.51
CA ASP A 237 1.47 -0.32 20.59
C ASP A 237 0.83 0.59 19.52
N ASN A 238 -0.42 1.01 19.72
CA ASN A 238 -1.17 1.82 18.75
C ASN A 238 -0.51 3.17 18.43
N ASP A 239 0.29 3.72 19.34
CA ASP A 239 0.94 5.02 19.18
C ASP A 239 2.34 4.95 18.55
N ARG A 240 2.92 3.74 18.39
CA ARG A 240 4.21 3.61 17.73
C ARG A 240 4.06 3.76 16.21
N PRO A 241 4.90 4.60 15.57
CA PRO A 241 4.96 4.64 14.13
C PRO A 241 5.52 3.33 13.60
N TRP A 242 4.77 2.71 12.67
CA TRP A 242 5.21 1.52 11.95
C TRP A 242 6.36 1.90 11.01
N ASP A 243 7.37 1.04 10.96
CA ASP A 243 8.51 1.14 10.06
C ASP A 243 8.53 -0.05 9.08
N VAL A 244 9.28 0.08 7.98
CA VAL A 244 9.47 -0.98 6.98
C VAL A 244 9.95 -2.28 7.63
N LEU A 245 10.80 -2.18 8.66
CA LEU A 245 11.33 -3.34 9.37
C LEU A 245 10.27 -4.12 10.15
N ASP A 246 9.15 -3.49 10.50
CA ASP A 246 8.04 -4.18 11.16
C ASP A 246 7.32 -5.14 10.19
N PHE A 247 7.54 -5.02 8.88
CA PHE A 247 7.01 -5.94 7.84
C PHE A 247 8.05 -6.97 7.36
N VAL A 248 9.18 -7.06 8.07
CA VAL A 248 10.22 -8.05 7.84
C VAL A 248 10.13 -9.10 8.96
N LEU A 249 10.30 -10.39 8.61
CA LEU A 249 10.32 -11.46 9.62
C LEU A 249 11.32 -11.14 10.75
N PRO A 250 11.04 -11.45 12.02
CA PRO A 250 11.86 -11.01 13.16
C PRO A 250 13.37 -11.31 13.02
N ASP A 251 13.72 -12.51 12.60
CA ASP A 251 15.12 -12.91 12.37
C ASP A 251 15.80 -12.10 11.26
N HIS A 252 15.05 -11.80 10.21
CA HIS A 252 15.53 -10.96 9.11
C HIS A 252 15.61 -9.50 9.53
N ALA A 253 14.68 -8.99 10.34
CA ALA A 253 14.71 -7.62 10.85
C ALA A 253 15.97 -7.38 11.71
N LYS A 254 16.39 -8.36 12.51
CA LYS A 254 17.67 -8.32 13.22
C LYS A 254 18.86 -8.23 12.26
N ALA A 255 18.89 -9.08 11.22
CA ALA A 255 19.96 -9.04 10.22
C ALA A 255 20.02 -7.68 9.49
N VAL A 256 18.87 -7.08 9.18
CA VAL A 256 18.78 -5.74 8.58
C VAL A 256 19.32 -4.68 9.54
N LYS A 257 18.90 -4.68 10.81
CA LYS A 257 19.43 -3.76 11.83
C LYS A 257 20.95 -3.89 11.95
N ASP A 258 21.47 -5.11 11.99
CA ASP A 258 22.92 -5.34 12.05
C ASP A 258 23.63 -4.84 10.78
N ALA A 259 23.03 -5.00 9.61
CA ALA A 259 23.54 -4.48 8.34
C ALA A 259 23.51 -2.96 8.25
N MET A 260 22.55 -2.29 8.90
CA MET A 260 22.49 -0.82 8.96
C MET A 260 23.65 -0.22 9.76
N HIS A 261 24.24 -0.99 10.69
CA HIS A 261 25.45 -0.58 11.42
C HIS A 261 26.75 -0.81 10.61
N HIS A 262 26.67 -1.43 9.44
CA HIS A 262 27.84 -1.66 8.59
C HIS A 262 28.42 -0.32 8.11
N PRO A 263 29.76 -0.13 8.10
CA PRO A 263 30.38 1.14 7.71
C PRO A 263 29.91 1.66 6.34
N LEU A 264 29.77 0.76 5.36
CA LEU A 264 29.25 1.09 4.04
C LEU A 264 27.82 1.66 4.08
N PHE A 265 26.94 1.12 4.92
CA PHE A 265 25.57 1.62 5.05
C PHE A 265 25.52 2.93 5.84
N GLN A 266 26.42 3.12 6.80
CA GLN A 266 26.56 4.40 7.51
C GLN A 266 26.95 5.54 6.55
N GLU A 267 27.88 5.30 5.62
CA GLU A 267 28.19 6.29 4.57
C GLU A 267 26.99 6.52 3.63
N THR A 268 26.28 5.46 3.26
CA THR A 268 25.03 5.56 2.48
C THR A 268 23.99 6.43 3.21
N SER A 269 23.87 6.29 4.54
CA SER A 269 22.96 7.07 5.38
C SER A 269 23.36 8.54 5.48
N ARG A 270 24.66 8.87 5.47
CA ARG A 270 25.12 10.26 5.37
C ARG A 270 24.70 10.89 4.04
N LEU A 271 24.81 10.13 2.95
CA LEU A 271 24.31 10.56 1.64
C LEU A 271 22.78 10.77 1.70
N THR A 272 22.04 9.91 2.42
CA THR A 272 20.58 10.07 2.63
C THR A 272 20.25 11.37 3.33
N ALA A 273 20.99 11.71 4.39
CA ALA A 273 20.80 12.96 5.12
C ALA A 273 21.03 14.18 4.23
N LEU A 274 22.02 14.16 3.32
CA LEU A 274 22.23 15.22 2.35
C LEU A 274 21.05 15.36 1.38
N VAL A 275 20.58 14.25 0.80
CA VAL A 275 19.42 14.23 -0.11
C VAL A 275 18.17 14.76 0.60
N GLN A 276 17.89 14.29 1.81
CA GLN A 276 16.72 14.74 2.58
C GLN A 276 16.79 16.23 2.90
N LYS A 277 17.94 16.71 3.36
CA LYS A 277 18.10 18.11 3.80
C LYS A 277 18.04 19.11 2.65
N HIS A 278 18.49 18.73 1.46
CA HIS A 278 18.79 19.69 0.39
C HIS A 278 18.02 19.45 -0.90
N ILE A 279 17.62 18.21 -1.17
CA ILE A 279 16.92 17.83 -2.41
C ILE A 279 15.43 17.60 -2.13
N MET A 280 15.07 17.03 -0.98
CA MET A 280 13.68 16.79 -0.58
C MET A 280 12.99 18.02 0.06
N VAL A 281 13.52 19.23 -0.18
CA VAL A 281 12.90 20.49 0.25
C VAL A 281 11.72 20.82 -0.67
N ARG A 282 10.64 21.37 -0.13
CA ARG A 282 9.37 21.66 -0.84
C ARG A 282 9.52 22.34 -2.20
N GLU A 283 10.54 23.18 -2.38
CA GLU A 283 10.82 23.93 -3.61
C GLU A 283 11.34 23.06 -4.79
N ASN A 284 11.85 21.86 -4.50
CA ASN A 284 12.40 20.95 -5.49
C ASN A 284 11.50 19.74 -5.77
N VAL A 285 10.50 19.50 -4.93
CA VAL A 285 9.51 18.42 -5.07
C VAL A 285 8.55 18.75 -6.22
N GLY A 286 8.31 17.79 -7.12
CA GLY A 286 7.44 17.97 -8.31
C GLY A 286 8.18 18.29 -9.60
N LYS A 287 9.50 18.52 -9.57
CA LYS A 287 10.33 18.60 -10.79
C LYS A 287 10.66 17.17 -11.27
N PRO A 288 10.42 16.84 -12.55
CA PRO A 288 10.67 15.49 -13.07
C PRO A 288 12.10 14.99 -12.82
N GLU A 289 13.09 15.87 -12.94
CA GLU A 289 14.51 15.53 -12.72
C GLU A 289 14.82 15.20 -11.25
N THR A 290 14.21 15.93 -10.31
CA THR A 290 14.34 15.66 -8.87
C THR A 290 13.68 14.33 -8.51
N GLU A 291 12.48 14.05 -9.04
CA GLU A 291 11.77 12.81 -8.76
C GLU A 291 12.52 11.59 -9.28
N GLU A 292 13.03 11.66 -10.51
CA GLU A 292 13.86 10.61 -11.10
C GLU A 292 15.15 10.39 -10.30
N PHE A 293 15.79 11.49 -9.87
CA PHE A 293 16.97 11.41 -9.01
C PHE A 293 16.66 10.72 -7.68
N ILE A 294 15.58 11.10 -6.99
CA ILE A 294 15.18 10.51 -5.70
C ILE A 294 14.86 9.03 -5.88
N LYS A 295 14.13 8.65 -6.94
CA LYS A 295 13.80 7.25 -7.24
C LYS A 295 15.06 6.41 -7.46
N ARG A 296 15.96 6.84 -8.34
CA ARG A 296 17.23 6.15 -8.57
C ARG A 296 18.07 6.06 -7.30
N TYR A 297 18.16 7.16 -6.55
CA TYR A 297 18.88 7.22 -5.29
C TYR A 297 18.34 6.20 -4.27
N ALA A 298 17.03 6.17 -4.03
CA ALA A 298 16.39 5.21 -3.14
C ALA A 298 16.65 3.77 -3.58
N GLY A 299 16.62 3.50 -4.89
CA GLY A 299 16.96 2.19 -5.45
C GLY A 299 18.40 1.77 -5.13
N VAL A 300 19.37 2.69 -5.24
CA VAL A 300 20.79 2.44 -4.91
C VAL A 300 20.96 2.14 -3.42
N VAL A 301 20.31 2.88 -2.53
CA VAL A 301 20.38 2.64 -1.07
C VAL A 301 19.93 1.23 -0.73
N SER A 302 18.74 0.83 -1.20
CA SER A 302 18.20 -0.51 -0.97
C SER A 302 19.05 -1.61 -1.63
N TYR A 303 19.63 -1.34 -2.81
CA TYR A 303 20.52 -2.27 -3.51
C TYR A 303 21.84 -2.52 -2.76
N ILE A 304 22.43 -1.47 -2.15
CA ILE A 304 23.61 -1.57 -1.28
C ILE A 304 23.27 -2.36 -0.02
N LEU A 305 22.15 -2.06 0.64
CA LEU A 305 21.70 -2.79 1.82
C LEU A 305 21.53 -4.29 1.53
N ALA A 306 20.85 -4.62 0.44
CA ALA A 306 20.68 -6.00 -0.01
C ALA A 306 22.02 -6.69 -0.32
N THR A 307 23.01 -5.94 -0.83
CA THR A 307 24.37 -6.47 -1.08
C THR A 307 25.10 -6.78 0.23
N ILE A 308 25.02 -5.89 1.22
CA ILE A 308 25.58 -6.15 2.56
C ILE A 308 24.92 -7.39 3.16
N LEU A 309 23.59 -7.46 3.11
CA LEU A 309 22.82 -8.59 3.62
C LEU A 309 23.11 -9.92 2.92
N LEU A 310 23.41 -9.90 1.61
CA LEU A 310 23.85 -11.07 0.87
C LEU A 310 25.18 -11.61 1.43
N THR A 311 26.17 -10.73 1.64
CA THR A 311 27.52 -11.11 2.08
C THR A 311 27.61 -11.58 3.53
N ARG A 312 26.60 -11.28 4.35
CA ARG A 312 26.51 -11.75 5.75
C ARG A 312 25.90 -13.14 5.88
N GLN A 313 25.42 -13.74 4.79
CA GLN A 313 24.97 -15.12 4.79
C GLN A 313 26.17 -16.06 5.00
N SER A 314 25.96 -17.21 5.65
CA SER A 314 27.04 -18.19 5.91
C SER A 314 27.73 -18.68 4.64
N SER A 315 27.03 -18.66 3.51
CA SER A 315 27.56 -18.92 2.17
C SER A 315 26.87 -17.98 1.20
N PHE A 316 27.64 -17.31 0.34
CA PHE A 316 27.10 -16.43 -0.69
C PHE A 316 27.90 -16.52 -2.00
N PRO A 317 27.25 -16.29 -3.16
CA PRO A 317 27.94 -16.25 -4.45
C PRO A 317 28.84 -15.02 -4.55
N VAL A 318 30.16 -15.23 -4.44
CA VAL A 318 31.18 -14.15 -4.49
C VAL A 318 31.12 -13.36 -5.79
N ASP A 319 30.99 -14.03 -6.94
CA ASP A 319 30.89 -13.36 -8.25
C ASP A 319 29.70 -12.40 -8.34
N LEU A 320 28.57 -12.80 -7.74
CA LEU A 320 27.38 -11.96 -7.64
C LEU A 320 27.66 -10.74 -6.76
N ALA A 321 28.24 -10.95 -5.57
CA ALA A 321 28.57 -9.86 -4.66
C ALA A 321 29.55 -8.85 -5.31
N CYS A 322 30.62 -9.32 -5.93
CA CYS A 322 31.57 -8.48 -6.68
C CYS A 322 30.87 -7.65 -7.75
N ARG A 323 30.03 -8.29 -8.58
CA ARG A 323 29.30 -7.61 -9.65
C ARG A 323 28.30 -6.58 -9.10
N ARG A 324 27.63 -6.87 -7.99
CA ARG A 324 26.72 -5.92 -7.34
C ARG A 324 27.46 -4.70 -6.82
N VAL A 325 28.64 -4.87 -6.21
CA VAL A 325 29.47 -3.76 -5.74
C VAL A 325 29.94 -2.88 -6.91
N GLN A 326 30.47 -3.48 -7.99
CA GLN A 326 30.89 -2.75 -9.19
C GLN A 326 29.75 -1.92 -9.81
N LEU A 327 28.56 -2.51 -9.90
CA LEU A 327 27.39 -1.81 -10.44
C LEU A 327 26.91 -0.70 -9.49
N SER A 328 27.00 -0.90 -8.17
CA SER A 328 26.68 0.14 -7.19
C SER A 328 27.60 1.35 -7.35
N GLN A 329 28.91 1.12 -7.54
CA GLN A 329 29.88 2.19 -7.82
C GLN A 329 29.50 2.97 -9.07
N LYS A 330 29.19 2.28 -10.18
CA LYS A 330 28.76 2.92 -11.43
C LYS A 330 27.51 3.77 -11.22
N LEU A 331 26.50 3.24 -10.53
CA LEU A 331 25.25 3.96 -10.26
C LEU A 331 25.46 5.20 -9.39
N ILE A 332 26.33 5.12 -8.38
CA ILE A 332 26.69 6.27 -7.54
C ILE A 332 27.43 7.34 -8.37
N GLN A 333 28.34 6.96 -9.26
CA GLN A 333 29.01 7.90 -10.16
C GLN A 333 28.01 8.62 -11.08
N GLU A 334 27.04 7.89 -11.63
CA GLU A 334 25.98 8.46 -12.46
C GLU A 334 25.08 9.42 -11.66
N LEU A 335 24.68 9.05 -10.44
CA LEU A 335 23.93 9.94 -9.54
C LEU A 335 24.74 11.20 -9.23
N SER A 336 26.03 11.05 -8.94
CA SER A 336 26.94 12.17 -8.69
C SER A 336 26.97 13.15 -9.87
N ALA A 337 27.11 12.64 -11.09
CA ALA A 337 27.12 13.46 -12.30
C ALA A 337 25.78 14.20 -12.54
N ARG A 338 24.66 13.58 -12.14
CA ARG A 338 23.31 14.16 -12.26
C ARG A 338 22.97 15.15 -11.15
N SER A 339 23.67 15.11 -10.01
CA SER A 339 23.38 15.97 -8.86
C SER A 339 23.40 17.48 -9.20
N HIS A 340 24.29 17.90 -10.10
CA HIS A 340 24.38 19.28 -10.60
C HIS A 340 23.10 19.78 -11.29
N ARG A 341 22.31 18.89 -11.89
CA ARG A 341 21.04 19.25 -12.55
C ARG A 341 19.91 19.46 -11.54
N VAL A 342 20.00 18.79 -10.40
CA VAL A 342 18.98 18.86 -9.35
C VAL A 342 19.24 20.05 -8.43
N ASN A 343 20.48 20.22 -7.96
CA ASN A 343 20.86 21.35 -7.12
C ASN A 343 22.36 21.65 -7.27
N GLN A 344 22.67 22.79 -7.89
CA GLN A 344 24.04 23.19 -8.19
C GLN A 344 24.87 23.49 -6.93
N ASP A 345 24.23 23.98 -5.86
CA ASP A 345 24.90 24.39 -4.62
C ASP A 345 25.34 23.21 -3.75
N ILE A 346 24.67 22.05 -3.88
CA ILE A 346 24.96 20.83 -3.10
C ILE A 346 25.76 19.79 -3.91
N ALA A 347 25.85 19.94 -5.22
CA ALA A 347 26.51 18.95 -6.06
C ALA A 347 27.96 18.65 -5.65
N ASN A 348 28.73 19.65 -5.18
CA ASN A 348 30.09 19.42 -4.68
C ASN A 348 30.12 18.52 -3.42
N LEU A 349 29.23 18.79 -2.45
CA LEU A 349 29.10 17.97 -1.24
C LEU A 349 28.64 16.56 -1.57
N PHE A 350 27.70 16.43 -2.52
CA PHE A 350 27.23 15.13 -2.98
C PHE A 350 28.34 14.35 -3.70
N CYS A 351 29.12 15.01 -4.56
CA CYS A 351 30.26 14.41 -5.25
C CYS A 351 31.34 13.91 -4.27
N GLU A 352 31.66 14.69 -3.24
CA GLU A 352 32.61 14.28 -2.20
C GLU A 352 32.11 13.04 -1.43
N ALA A 353 30.86 13.07 -0.96
CA ALA A 353 30.24 11.96 -0.25
C ALA A 353 30.11 10.70 -1.14
N ALA A 354 29.78 10.88 -2.41
CA ALA A 354 29.74 9.80 -3.41
C ALA A 354 31.13 9.19 -3.63
N GLY A 355 32.19 10.01 -3.73
CA GLY A 355 33.57 9.54 -3.85
C GLY A 355 34.02 8.71 -2.65
N LEU A 356 33.69 9.16 -1.43
CA LEU A 356 33.96 8.39 -0.21
C LEU A 356 33.21 7.05 -0.21
N LEU A 357 31.93 7.04 -0.60
CA LEU A 357 31.13 5.83 -0.67
C LEU A 357 31.68 4.83 -1.69
N ILE A 358 32.15 5.31 -2.86
CA ILE A 358 32.81 4.48 -3.87
C ILE A 358 34.08 3.84 -3.31
N SER A 359 34.93 4.62 -2.62
CA SER A 359 36.13 4.08 -1.98
C SER A 359 35.78 3.01 -0.93
N LYS A 360 34.72 3.21 -0.13
CA LYS A 360 34.24 2.19 0.81
C LYS A 360 33.66 0.95 0.15
N LEU A 361 33.08 1.08 -1.04
CA LEU A 361 32.66 -0.06 -1.85
C LEU A 361 33.87 -0.86 -2.35
N GLU A 362 34.97 -0.20 -2.72
CA GLU A 362 36.22 -0.88 -3.11
C GLU A 362 36.81 -1.66 -1.93
N ASP A 363 36.94 -1.01 -0.76
CA ASP A 363 37.38 -1.66 0.49
C ASP A 363 36.51 -2.88 0.80
N PHE A 364 35.18 -2.74 0.64
CA PHE A 364 34.23 -3.81 0.90
C PHE A 364 34.38 -4.99 -0.08
N ALA A 365 34.55 -4.72 -1.38
CA ALA A 365 34.80 -5.76 -2.38
C ALA A 365 36.09 -6.54 -2.11
N ALA A 366 37.14 -5.87 -1.61
CA ALA A 366 38.40 -6.51 -1.25
C ALA A 366 38.23 -7.56 -0.15
N THR A 367 37.20 -7.46 0.70
CA THR A 367 36.93 -8.45 1.76
C THR A 367 36.40 -9.78 1.25
N PHE A 368 35.94 -9.85 -0.01
CA PHE A 368 35.32 -11.06 -0.57
C PHE A 368 36.34 -12.13 -0.97
N HIS A 369 37.61 -11.75 -1.11
CA HIS A 369 38.71 -12.64 -1.49
C HIS A 369 39.80 -12.53 -0.42
N PRO A 370 39.85 -13.46 0.56
CA PRO A 370 40.91 -13.48 1.57
C PRO A 370 42.28 -13.82 1.00
#